data_AF-A0A651E897-F1
#
_entry.id   AF-A0A651E897-F1
#
_cell.length_a   1.000
_cell.length_b   1.000
_cell.length_c   1.000
_cell.angle_alpha   90.00
_cell.angle_beta   90.00
_cell.angle_gamma   90.00
#
_symmetry.space_group_name_H-M   'P 1'
#
loop_
_entity.id
_entity.type
_entity.pdbx_description
1 polymer ?
#
loop_
_entity_poly.entity_id
_entity_poly.type
_entity_poly.pdbx_seq_one_letter_code
_entity_poly.pdbx_strand_id
1 'polypeptide(L)'
;MTPEDRSAALAEAAARRILVLDGAMGTMIQAQRLSPDAYRGARFADHPFDLVGNNDLLVLTAPSVIRGIHDAFLAAGADILSTNTFNANRISQADYGLEDLSAEMNRAAARIAREAADAASTPGRPRWVAGAIGPTNRTASISPDVNDPGFRAVTFDDLAAAYGEAARALVEEGVDLLLVETVFDTLNAKAALFAIDSLRDEGLAV
;
A
#
# COMPACT_ATOMS: atom_id res chain seq x y z
N MET A 1 -6.05 22.14 -0.64
CA MET A 1 -7.17 21.22 -0.86
C MET A 1 -7.16 20.23 0.27
N THR A 2 -8.29 20.10 0.97
CA THR A 2 -8.50 19.03 1.95
C THR A 2 -8.49 17.67 1.25
N PRO A 3 -8.40 16.54 2.00
CA PRO A 3 -8.61 15.22 1.40
C PRO A 3 -9.96 15.12 0.66
N GLU A 4 -11.05 15.62 1.26
CA GLU A 4 -12.38 15.65 0.65
C GLU A 4 -12.42 16.41 -0.68
N ASP A 5 -11.76 17.58 -0.75
CA ASP A 5 -11.64 18.35 -2.00
C ASP A 5 -10.92 17.53 -3.09
N ARG A 6 -9.89 16.75 -2.70
CA ARG A 6 -9.09 15.94 -3.65
C ARG A 6 -9.89 14.77 -4.19
N SER A 7 -10.63 14.05 -3.34
CA SER A 7 -11.50 12.94 -3.76
C SER A 7 -12.65 13.42 -4.65
N ALA A 8 -13.24 14.59 -4.36
CA ALA A 8 -14.24 15.21 -5.25
C ALA A 8 -13.64 15.60 -6.61
N ALA A 9 -12.46 16.23 -6.62
CA ALA A 9 -11.76 16.59 -7.85
C ALA A 9 -11.35 15.36 -8.67
N LEU A 10 -11.01 14.24 -8.02
CA LEU A 10 -10.74 12.97 -8.67
C LEU A 10 -11.97 12.47 -9.44
N ALA A 11 -13.14 12.43 -8.78
CA ALA A 11 -14.38 11.99 -9.39
C ALA A 11 -14.78 12.88 -10.58
N GLU A 12 -14.64 14.19 -10.44
CA GLU A 12 -14.91 15.15 -11.54
C GLU A 12 -13.96 14.94 -12.72
N ALA A 13 -12.67 14.72 -12.45
CA ALA A 13 -11.69 14.47 -13.50
C ALA A 13 -11.95 13.14 -14.22
N ALA A 14 -12.26 12.07 -13.49
CA ALA A 14 -12.59 10.76 -14.04
C ALA A 14 -13.85 10.78 -14.92
N ALA A 15 -14.82 11.66 -14.61
CA ALA A 15 -16.02 11.84 -15.44
C ALA A 15 -15.74 12.56 -16.76
N ARG A 16 -14.63 13.30 -16.88
CA ARG A 16 -14.29 14.14 -18.05
C ARG A 16 -13.21 13.55 -18.94
N ARG A 17 -12.32 12.73 -18.38
CA ARG A 17 -11.21 12.13 -19.12
C ARG A 17 -10.77 10.81 -18.49
N ILE A 18 -10.05 10.02 -19.28
CA ILE A 18 -9.34 8.85 -18.76
C ILE A 18 -8.23 9.33 -17.82
N LEU A 19 -8.18 8.73 -16.63
CA LEU A 19 -7.09 8.90 -15.68
C LEU A 19 -6.13 7.72 -15.80
N VAL A 20 -4.84 8.00 -15.70
CA VAL A 20 -3.78 6.99 -15.80
C VAL A 20 -3.29 6.65 -14.40
N LEU A 21 -3.48 5.40 -13.98
CA LEU A 21 -2.81 4.83 -12.81
C LEU A 21 -1.33 4.56 -13.18
N ASP A 22 -0.44 4.66 -12.20
CA ASP A 22 0.95 4.28 -12.37
C ASP A 22 1.15 2.78 -12.64
N GLY A 23 2.41 2.37 -12.80
CA GLY A 23 2.78 1.02 -13.19
C GLY A 23 3.34 0.18 -12.05
N ALA A 24 3.97 -0.94 -12.42
CA ALA A 24 4.48 -1.91 -11.46
C ALA A 24 5.69 -1.38 -10.64
N MET A 25 5.44 -1.04 -9.38
CA MET A 25 6.47 -0.67 -8.40
C MET A 25 7.55 -1.75 -8.26
N GLY A 26 7.16 -3.02 -8.12
CA GLY A 26 8.09 -4.14 -7.96
C GLY A 26 9.05 -4.29 -9.15
N THR A 27 8.59 -4.13 -10.39
CA THR A 27 9.44 -4.17 -11.58
C THR A 27 10.44 -3.02 -11.60
N MET A 28 10.00 -1.83 -11.20
CA MET A 28 10.86 -0.65 -11.11
C MET A 28 11.93 -0.79 -10.03
N ILE A 29 11.61 -1.40 -8.88
CA ILE A 29 12.57 -1.73 -7.82
C ILE A 29 13.58 -2.77 -8.30
N GLN A 30 13.13 -3.84 -8.97
CA GLN A 30 14.01 -4.87 -9.53
C GLN A 30 15.03 -4.28 -10.51
N ALA A 31 14.63 -3.29 -11.31
CA ALA A 31 15.52 -2.60 -12.23
C ALA A 31 16.66 -1.82 -11.53
N GLN A 32 16.47 -1.42 -10.27
CA GLN A 32 17.51 -0.74 -9.48
C GLN A 32 18.62 -1.67 -9.00
N ARG A 33 18.41 -3.01 -9.05
CA ARG A 33 19.38 -4.02 -8.60
C ARG A 33 19.95 -3.74 -7.21
N LEU A 34 19.05 -3.43 -6.27
CA LEU A 34 19.41 -3.08 -4.89
C LEU A 34 20.18 -4.24 -4.23
N SER A 35 21.20 -3.89 -3.45
CA SER A 35 21.91 -4.84 -2.60
C SER A 35 21.06 -5.25 -1.40
N PRO A 36 21.37 -6.37 -0.74
CA PRO A 36 20.74 -6.73 0.53
C PRO A 36 20.80 -5.63 1.60
N ASP A 37 21.90 -4.86 1.61
CA ASP A 37 22.08 -3.74 2.55
C ASP A 37 21.02 -2.65 2.37
N ALA A 38 20.48 -2.45 1.17
CA ALA A 38 19.40 -1.48 0.94
C ALA A 38 18.09 -1.86 1.64
N TYR A 39 17.82 -3.16 1.79
CA TYR A 39 16.64 -3.65 2.53
C TYR A 39 16.84 -3.56 4.04
N ARG A 40 18.08 -3.60 4.53
CA ARG A 40 18.38 -3.44 5.97
C ARG A 40 18.48 -1.98 6.37
N GLY A 41 19.10 -1.15 5.52
CA GLY A 41 19.53 0.19 5.91
C GLY A 41 20.35 0.19 7.20
N ALA A 42 20.44 1.33 7.86
CA ALA A 42 21.10 1.41 9.17
C ALA A 42 20.23 0.81 10.30
N ARG A 43 18.89 0.92 10.18
CA ARG A 43 17.95 0.56 11.25
C ARG A 43 17.84 -0.95 11.49
N PHE A 44 17.97 -1.76 10.43
CA PHE A 44 17.78 -3.21 10.49
C PHE A 44 19.06 -4.00 10.18
N ALA A 45 20.23 -3.39 10.41
CA ALA A 45 21.53 -4.00 10.17
C ALA A 45 21.65 -5.38 10.87
N ASP A 46 21.26 -5.44 12.15
CA ASP A 46 21.32 -6.64 12.97
C ASP A 46 19.99 -7.42 13.06
N HIS A 47 19.01 -7.13 12.18
CA HIS A 47 17.71 -7.81 12.21
C HIS A 47 17.86 -9.31 11.91
N PRO A 48 17.28 -10.22 12.70
CA PRO A 48 17.59 -11.66 12.61
C PRO A 48 17.00 -12.36 11.38
N PHE A 49 16.01 -11.75 10.71
CA PHE A 49 15.39 -12.29 9.49
C PHE A 49 16.09 -11.76 8.24
N ASP A 50 16.00 -12.51 7.13
CA ASP A 50 16.33 -11.99 5.81
C ASP A 50 15.24 -11.00 5.37
N LEU A 51 15.65 -9.80 4.94
CA LEU A 51 14.76 -8.72 4.53
C LEU A 51 14.73 -8.52 3.02
N VAL A 52 15.55 -9.26 2.26
CA VAL A 52 15.60 -9.16 0.81
C VAL A 52 14.25 -9.56 0.22
N GLY A 53 13.73 -8.72 -0.68
CA GLY A 53 12.44 -8.93 -1.33
C GLY A 53 11.24 -8.31 -0.59
N ASN A 54 11.44 -7.82 0.64
CA ASN A 54 10.43 -6.99 1.31
C ASN A 54 10.45 -5.57 0.71
N ASN A 55 9.86 -5.42 -0.48
CA ASN A 55 9.85 -4.16 -1.21
C ASN A 55 9.15 -3.03 -0.44
N ASP A 56 8.12 -3.35 0.32
CA ASP A 56 7.37 -2.41 1.16
C ASP A 56 8.28 -1.73 2.19
N LEU A 57 9.26 -2.44 2.75
CA LEU A 57 10.21 -1.91 3.73
C LEU A 57 11.11 -0.78 3.17
N LEU A 58 11.30 -0.74 1.86
CA LEU A 58 12.17 0.25 1.21
C LEU A 58 11.66 1.69 1.39
N VAL A 59 10.40 1.89 1.77
CA VAL A 59 9.89 3.21 2.18
C VAL A 59 10.58 3.74 3.45
N LEU A 60 11.14 2.86 4.27
CA LEU A 60 11.89 3.22 5.48
C LEU A 60 13.40 3.19 5.25
N THR A 61 13.90 2.22 4.50
CA THR A 61 15.36 1.99 4.37
C THR A 61 15.98 2.64 3.14
N ALA A 62 15.20 2.85 2.09
CA ALA A 62 15.63 3.47 0.83
C ALA A 62 14.57 4.42 0.24
N PRO A 63 14.06 5.40 1.02
CA PRO A 63 12.91 6.24 0.62
C PRO A 63 13.16 7.03 -0.67
N SER A 64 14.41 7.42 -0.94
CA SER A 64 14.78 8.13 -2.17
C SER A 64 14.60 7.28 -3.43
N VAL A 65 14.78 5.95 -3.33
CA VAL A 65 14.53 5.03 -4.44
C VAL A 65 13.04 4.98 -4.77
N ILE A 66 12.20 4.82 -3.75
CA ILE A 66 10.74 4.79 -3.93
C ILE A 66 10.23 6.12 -4.47
N ARG A 67 10.73 7.24 -3.93
CA ARG A 67 10.43 8.58 -4.46
C ARG A 67 10.79 8.71 -5.93
N GLY A 68 12.00 8.30 -6.31
CA GLY A 68 12.45 8.37 -7.70
C GLY A 68 11.58 7.54 -8.66
N ILE A 69 11.02 6.41 -8.21
CA ILE A 69 10.10 5.60 -9.01
C ILE A 69 8.76 6.33 -9.22
N HIS A 70 8.19 6.94 -8.17
CA HIS A 70 7.00 7.78 -8.32
C HIS A 70 7.23 8.95 -9.27
N ASP A 71 8.36 9.65 -9.13
CA ASP A 71 8.73 10.76 -10.01
C ASP A 71 8.83 10.30 -11.48
N ALA A 72 9.36 9.10 -11.73
CA ALA A 72 9.42 8.51 -13.06
C ALA A 72 8.03 8.22 -13.65
N PHE A 73 7.10 7.69 -12.86
CA PHE A 73 5.71 7.47 -13.32
C PHE A 73 4.98 8.78 -13.57
N LEU A 74 5.17 9.79 -12.72
CA LEU A 74 4.62 11.13 -12.92
C LEU A 74 5.15 11.78 -14.20
N ALA A 75 6.45 11.64 -14.47
CA ALA A 75 7.08 12.12 -15.70
C ALA A 75 6.57 11.38 -16.95
N ALA A 76 6.24 10.10 -16.83
CA ALA A 76 5.59 9.30 -17.87
C ALA A 76 4.11 9.65 -18.07
N GLY A 77 3.53 10.48 -17.20
CA GLY A 77 2.17 10.98 -17.32
C GLY A 77 1.13 10.25 -16.48
N ALA A 78 1.53 9.53 -15.43
CA ALA A 78 0.59 9.02 -14.44
C ALA A 78 -0.18 10.19 -13.78
N ASP A 79 -1.48 10.00 -13.58
CA ASP A 79 -2.35 10.91 -12.84
C ASP A 79 -2.52 10.47 -11.38
N ILE A 80 -2.51 9.15 -11.14
CA ILE A 80 -2.69 8.53 -9.83
C ILE A 80 -1.46 7.68 -9.52
N LEU A 81 -0.85 7.91 -8.35
CA LEU A 81 0.23 7.08 -7.81
C LEU A 81 -0.31 6.06 -6.83
N SER A 82 0.13 4.82 -6.90
CA SER A 82 -0.16 3.78 -5.91
C SER A 82 0.94 3.77 -4.85
N THR A 83 0.60 3.78 -3.56
CA THR A 83 1.61 3.67 -2.49
C THR A 83 2.35 2.34 -2.57
N ASN A 84 3.62 2.31 -2.14
CA ASN A 84 4.39 1.06 -2.03
C ASN A 84 4.00 0.29 -0.75
N THR A 85 2.77 -0.23 -0.72
CA THR A 85 2.13 -0.84 0.46
C THR A 85 1.39 -2.16 0.19
N PHE A 86 1.71 -2.82 -0.92
CA PHE A 86 1.07 -4.06 -1.34
C PHE A 86 1.07 -5.15 -0.24
N ASN A 87 2.18 -5.29 0.50
CA ASN A 87 2.36 -6.22 1.61
C ASN A 87 2.65 -5.51 2.95
N ALA A 88 2.43 -4.21 3.06
CA ALA A 88 2.62 -3.44 4.30
C ALA A 88 1.52 -3.71 5.34
N ASN A 89 1.17 -4.97 5.60
CA ASN A 89 0.19 -5.38 6.60
C ASN A 89 0.84 -6.37 7.60
N ARG A 90 0.31 -6.46 8.83
CA ARG A 90 0.88 -7.33 9.87
C ARG A 90 1.04 -8.78 9.44
N ILE A 91 0.10 -9.33 8.67
CA ILE A 91 0.10 -10.74 8.23
C ILE A 91 1.27 -11.02 7.28
N SER A 92 1.44 -10.19 6.25
CA SER A 92 2.56 -10.33 5.31
C SER A 92 3.91 -10.02 5.96
N GLN A 93 3.96 -9.04 6.86
CA GLN A 93 5.22 -8.65 7.52
C GLN A 93 5.71 -9.65 8.56
N ALA A 94 4.87 -10.62 8.97
CA ALA A 94 5.28 -11.72 9.84
C ALA A 94 6.35 -12.63 9.21
N ASP A 95 6.38 -12.77 7.88
CA ASP A 95 7.43 -13.52 7.17
C ASP A 95 8.82 -12.87 7.36
N TYR A 96 8.86 -11.58 7.71
CA TYR A 96 10.07 -10.78 7.93
C TYR A 96 10.29 -10.42 9.40
N GLY A 97 9.38 -10.78 10.32
CA GLY A 97 9.42 -10.35 11.72
C GLY A 97 9.28 -8.84 11.92
N LEU A 98 8.45 -8.19 11.10
CA LEU A 98 8.23 -6.73 11.08
C LEU A 98 6.76 -6.33 11.26
N GLU A 99 5.95 -7.17 11.89
CA GLU A 99 4.51 -6.96 12.09
C GLU A 99 4.22 -5.58 12.69
N ASP A 100 4.99 -5.17 13.69
CA ASP A 100 4.81 -3.92 14.42
C ASP A 100 5.18 -2.67 13.61
N LEU A 101 5.74 -2.84 12.41
CA LEU A 101 6.07 -1.75 11.50
C LEU A 101 5.02 -1.52 10.41
N SER A 102 3.96 -2.33 10.33
CA SER A 102 2.94 -2.20 9.28
C SER A 102 2.36 -0.78 9.22
N ALA A 103 1.89 -0.23 10.33
CA ALA A 103 1.39 1.15 10.36
C ALA A 103 2.47 2.16 9.95
N GLU A 104 3.71 2.03 10.44
CA GLU A 104 4.81 2.93 10.10
C GLU A 104 5.15 2.91 8.60
N MET A 105 5.20 1.72 7.99
CA MET A 105 5.45 1.55 6.55
C MET A 105 4.35 2.22 5.73
N ASN A 106 3.08 1.98 6.05
CA ASN A 106 1.97 2.63 5.35
C ASN A 106 2.06 4.15 5.42
N ARG A 107 2.39 4.70 6.60
CA ARG A 107 2.50 6.15 6.75
C ARG A 107 3.64 6.75 5.93
N ALA A 108 4.81 6.11 5.99
CA ALA A 108 5.96 6.55 5.20
C ALA A 108 5.69 6.45 3.69
N ALA A 109 5.05 5.36 3.24
CA ALA A 109 4.70 5.17 1.84
C ALA A 109 3.71 6.24 1.35
N ALA A 110 2.64 6.49 2.11
CA ALA A 110 1.66 7.54 1.80
C ALA A 110 2.31 8.92 1.73
N ARG A 111 3.18 9.25 2.69
CA ARG A 111 3.92 10.52 2.71
C ARG A 111 4.79 10.69 1.46
N ILE A 112 5.59 9.68 1.12
CA ILE A 112 6.49 9.72 -0.06
C ILE A 112 5.69 9.94 -1.35
N ALA A 113 4.59 9.19 -1.53
CA ALA A 113 3.73 9.32 -2.72
C ALA A 113 3.03 10.69 -2.77
N ARG A 114 2.54 11.20 -1.62
CA ARG A 114 1.88 12.49 -1.50
C ARG A 114 2.81 13.65 -1.84
N GLU A 115 4.02 13.64 -1.29
CA GLU A 115 5.05 14.63 -1.62
C GLU A 115 5.43 14.61 -3.10
N ALA A 116 5.52 13.42 -3.72
CA ALA A 116 5.76 13.29 -5.17
C ALA A 116 4.61 13.88 -5.99
N ALA A 117 3.37 13.48 -5.65
CA ALA A 117 2.18 13.96 -6.32
C ALA A 117 2.01 15.49 -6.17
N ASP A 118 2.26 16.05 -4.98
CA ASP A 118 2.16 17.50 -4.75
C ASP A 118 3.19 18.28 -5.57
N ALA A 119 4.44 17.78 -5.63
CA ALA A 119 5.51 18.40 -6.41
C ALA A 119 5.22 18.41 -7.92
N ALA A 120 4.52 17.40 -8.44
CA ALA A 120 4.17 17.29 -9.86
C ALA A 120 2.77 17.85 -10.20
N SER A 121 2.00 18.26 -9.20
CA SER A 121 0.63 18.76 -9.37
C SER A 121 0.62 20.17 -9.95
N THR A 122 -0.34 20.45 -10.83
CA THR A 122 -0.58 21.79 -11.40
C THR A 122 -2.08 22.08 -11.39
N PRO A 123 -2.52 23.36 -11.44
CA PRO A 123 -3.95 23.68 -11.48
C PRO A 123 -4.71 23.02 -12.63
N GLY A 124 -4.08 22.83 -13.78
CA GLY A 124 -4.70 22.18 -14.95
C GLY A 124 -4.58 20.65 -14.95
N ARG A 125 -3.72 20.08 -14.11
CA ARG A 125 -3.49 18.65 -14.02
C ARG A 125 -3.10 18.30 -12.58
N PRO A 126 -4.08 18.12 -11.68
CA PRO A 126 -3.81 17.60 -10.33
C PRO A 126 -3.23 16.18 -10.37
N ARG A 127 -2.68 15.73 -9.25
CA ARG A 127 -2.21 14.36 -9.01
C ARG A 127 -2.82 13.80 -7.75
N TRP A 128 -3.09 12.51 -7.78
CA TRP A 128 -3.72 11.79 -6.68
C TRP A 128 -2.87 10.62 -6.22
N VAL A 129 -3.13 10.17 -4.99
CA VAL A 129 -2.47 9.04 -4.36
C VAL A 129 -3.51 8.02 -3.96
N ALA A 130 -3.36 6.79 -4.46
CA ALA A 130 -4.10 5.63 -4.04
C ALA A 130 -3.33 4.89 -2.95
N GLY A 131 -3.94 4.71 -1.78
CA GLY A 131 -3.46 3.80 -0.74
C GLY A 131 -3.66 2.35 -1.17
N ALA A 132 -2.60 1.71 -1.67
CA ALA A 132 -2.62 0.33 -2.13
C ALA A 132 -2.82 -0.64 -0.96
N ILE A 133 -3.81 -1.52 -1.07
CA ILE A 133 -4.11 -2.59 -0.12
C ILE A 133 -4.10 -3.90 -0.91
N GLY A 134 -3.00 -4.64 -0.80
CA GLY A 134 -2.85 -5.95 -1.44
C GLY A 134 -3.56 -7.08 -0.70
N PRO A 135 -3.55 -8.30 -1.23
CA PRO A 135 -4.40 -9.39 -0.75
C PRO A 135 -3.81 -10.19 0.43
N THR A 136 -2.65 -9.76 0.98
CA THR A 136 -1.78 -10.51 1.91
C THR A 136 -1.14 -11.77 1.28
N ASN A 137 -0.25 -12.43 2.03
CA ASN A 137 0.32 -13.74 1.70
C ASN A 137 -0.53 -14.93 2.21
N ARG A 138 -1.71 -14.70 2.81
CA ARG A 138 -2.60 -15.73 3.34
C ARG A 138 -3.97 -15.69 2.65
N THR A 139 -4.69 -16.81 2.71
CA THR A 139 -6.04 -16.97 2.15
C THR A 139 -6.98 -17.47 3.22
N ALA A 140 -8.17 -16.86 3.30
CA ALA A 140 -9.22 -17.30 4.21
C ALA A 140 -10.21 -18.27 3.56
N SER A 141 -10.31 -18.32 2.24
CA SER A 141 -11.23 -19.21 1.54
C SER A 141 -10.61 -20.55 1.13
N ILE A 142 -9.30 -20.61 0.93
CA ILE A 142 -8.58 -21.79 0.43
C ILE A 142 -7.67 -22.35 1.54
N SER A 143 -7.71 -23.67 1.75
CA SER A 143 -6.74 -24.31 2.66
C SER A 143 -5.36 -24.37 2.02
N PRO A 144 -4.29 -23.98 2.73
CA PRO A 144 -2.92 -24.22 2.29
C PRO A 144 -2.47 -25.68 2.49
N ASP A 145 -3.21 -26.49 3.26
CA ASP A 145 -2.93 -27.92 3.45
C ASP A 145 -3.81 -28.75 2.50
N VAL A 146 -3.18 -29.38 1.52
CA VAL A 146 -3.86 -30.24 0.54
C VAL A 146 -4.52 -31.47 1.17
N ASN A 147 -4.10 -31.87 2.37
CA ASN A 147 -4.65 -33.03 3.08
C ASN A 147 -5.78 -32.65 4.04
N ASP A 148 -5.94 -31.36 4.35
CA ASP A 148 -7.01 -30.84 5.21
C ASP A 148 -7.73 -29.66 4.52
N PRO A 149 -8.81 -29.91 3.76
CA PRO A 149 -9.55 -28.85 3.08
C PRO A 149 -10.30 -27.90 4.05
N GLY A 150 -10.45 -28.28 5.32
CA GLY A 150 -11.08 -27.47 6.37
C GLY A 150 -10.11 -26.51 7.07
N PHE A 151 -8.80 -26.79 7.01
CA PHE A 151 -7.78 -25.95 7.65
C PHE A 151 -7.75 -24.54 7.07
N ARG A 152 -7.54 -23.54 7.93
CA ARG A 152 -7.33 -22.13 7.56
C ARG A 152 -6.16 -21.57 8.36
N ALA A 153 -5.21 -20.95 7.65
CA ALA A 153 -4.05 -20.34 8.28
C ALA A 153 -4.32 -18.92 8.81
N VAL A 154 -5.48 -18.35 8.50
CA VAL A 154 -5.90 -17.02 8.91
C VAL A 154 -7.42 -16.99 9.05
N THR A 155 -7.92 -16.17 9.98
CA THR A 155 -9.36 -15.96 10.15
C THR A 155 -9.82 -14.66 9.47
N PHE A 156 -11.13 -14.47 9.35
CA PHE A 156 -11.70 -13.21 8.87
C PHE A 156 -11.32 -12.04 9.78
N ASP A 157 -11.34 -12.24 11.10
CA ASP A 157 -11.04 -11.20 12.09
C ASP A 157 -9.56 -10.80 12.05
N ASP A 158 -8.65 -11.76 11.86
CA ASP A 158 -7.22 -11.46 11.68
C ASP A 158 -6.99 -10.58 10.44
N LEU A 159 -7.65 -10.91 9.33
CA LEU A 159 -7.58 -10.12 8.09
C LEU A 159 -8.19 -8.74 8.29
N ALA A 160 -9.38 -8.64 8.89
CA ALA A 160 -10.04 -7.37 9.15
C ALA A 160 -9.18 -6.46 10.04
N ALA A 161 -8.55 -7.01 11.09
CA ALA A 161 -7.63 -6.26 11.94
C ALA A 161 -6.40 -5.75 11.17
N ALA A 162 -5.74 -6.63 10.40
CA ALA A 162 -4.56 -6.25 9.61
C ALA A 162 -4.88 -5.21 8.52
N TYR A 163 -6.01 -5.36 7.83
CA TYR A 163 -6.48 -4.40 6.84
C TYR A 163 -6.88 -3.07 7.47
N GLY A 164 -7.55 -3.09 8.62
CA GLY A 164 -7.95 -1.89 9.34
C GLY A 164 -6.75 -1.06 9.81
N GLU A 165 -5.69 -1.71 10.31
CA GLU A 165 -4.45 -1.02 10.68
C GLU A 165 -3.80 -0.31 9.48
N ALA A 166 -3.64 -1.04 8.36
CA ALA A 166 -3.06 -0.48 7.15
C ALA A 166 -3.91 0.65 6.56
N ALA A 167 -5.22 0.44 6.41
CA ALA A 167 -6.15 1.43 5.89
C ALA A 167 -6.20 2.69 6.76
N ARG A 168 -6.26 2.55 8.09
CA ARG A 168 -6.23 3.69 9.02
C ARG A 168 -4.95 4.51 8.83
N ALA A 169 -3.79 3.84 8.76
CA ALA A 169 -2.50 4.51 8.57
C ALA A 169 -2.42 5.27 7.23
N LEU A 170 -2.95 4.69 6.15
CA LEU A 170 -3.00 5.32 4.83
C LEU A 170 -3.92 6.55 4.83
N VAL A 171 -5.14 6.43 5.38
CA VAL A 171 -6.13 7.50 5.41
C VAL A 171 -5.69 8.66 6.30
N GLU A 172 -5.15 8.38 7.48
CA GLU A 172 -4.62 9.41 8.39
C GLU A 172 -3.46 10.21 7.78
N GLU A 173 -2.69 9.62 6.86
CA GLU A 173 -1.63 10.31 6.12
C GLU A 173 -2.11 10.97 4.82
N GLY A 174 -3.40 10.88 4.52
CA GLY A 174 -4.05 11.71 3.52
C GLY A 174 -3.95 11.20 2.08
N VAL A 175 -3.96 9.88 1.87
CA VAL A 175 -4.26 9.30 0.54
C VAL A 175 -5.63 9.77 0.04
N ASP A 176 -5.82 9.81 -1.27
CA ASP A 176 -7.03 10.37 -1.91
C ASP A 176 -8.11 9.32 -2.16
N LEU A 177 -7.70 8.05 -2.20
CA LEU A 177 -8.55 6.87 -2.28
C LEU A 177 -7.82 5.66 -1.69
N LEU A 178 -8.58 4.64 -1.30
CA LEU A 178 -8.05 3.30 -1.03
C LEU A 178 -8.24 2.39 -2.24
N LEU A 179 -7.22 1.60 -2.56
CA LEU A 179 -7.20 0.68 -3.68
C LEU A 179 -7.01 -0.74 -3.17
N VAL A 180 -8.12 -1.45 -2.94
CA VAL A 180 -8.09 -2.90 -2.67
C VAL A 180 -7.83 -3.62 -3.99
N GLU A 181 -6.62 -4.14 -4.15
CA GLU A 181 -6.11 -4.64 -5.43
C GLU A 181 -5.68 -6.11 -5.40
N THR A 182 -5.47 -6.67 -6.60
CA THR A 182 -4.98 -8.04 -6.80
C THR A 182 -5.76 -9.07 -5.97
N VAL A 183 -7.10 -8.91 -5.95
CA VAL A 183 -8.01 -9.76 -5.20
C VAL A 183 -8.01 -11.18 -5.80
N PHE A 184 -7.21 -12.06 -5.21
CA PHE A 184 -7.21 -13.49 -5.55
C PHE A 184 -8.18 -14.30 -4.68
N ASP A 185 -8.50 -13.80 -3.48
CA ASP A 185 -9.45 -14.38 -2.54
C ASP A 185 -10.54 -13.35 -2.18
N THR A 186 -11.79 -13.63 -2.54
CA THR A 186 -12.90 -12.72 -2.28
C THR A 186 -13.23 -12.59 -0.78
N LEU A 187 -12.93 -13.60 0.04
CA LEU A 187 -13.14 -13.50 1.49
C LEU A 187 -12.14 -12.52 2.12
N ASN A 188 -10.89 -12.48 1.63
CA ASN A 188 -9.92 -11.46 2.01
C ASN A 188 -10.42 -10.06 1.63
N ALA A 189 -10.89 -9.88 0.39
CA ALA A 189 -11.42 -8.59 -0.04
C ALA A 189 -12.65 -8.16 0.78
N LYS A 190 -13.53 -9.09 1.16
CA LYS A 190 -14.64 -8.79 2.08
C LYS A 190 -14.15 -8.33 3.45
N ALA A 191 -13.10 -8.95 3.99
CA ALA A 191 -12.49 -8.52 5.25
C ALA A 191 -11.88 -7.12 5.13
N ALA A 192 -11.21 -6.80 4.02
CA ALA A 192 -10.69 -5.46 3.74
C ALA A 192 -11.82 -4.42 3.68
N LEU A 193 -12.89 -4.69 2.93
CA LEU A 193 -14.03 -3.80 2.82
C LEU A 193 -14.76 -3.62 4.17
N PHE A 194 -14.91 -4.69 4.94
CA PHE A 194 -15.47 -4.64 6.29
C PHE A 194 -14.64 -3.77 7.22
N ALA A 195 -13.30 -3.92 7.19
CA ALA A 195 -12.40 -3.09 7.98
C ALA A 195 -12.49 -1.61 7.60
N ILE A 196 -12.53 -1.31 6.30
CA ILE A 196 -12.69 0.05 5.77
C ILE A 196 -14.04 0.67 6.22
N ASP A 197 -15.13 -0.09 6.13
CA ASP A 197 -16.45 0.39 6.56
C ASP A 197 -16.51 0.62 8.07
N SER A 198 -15.86 -0.25 8.85
CA SER A 198 -15.74 -0.08 10.31
C SER A 198 -14.99 1.22 10.69
N LEU A 199 -13.94 1.57 9.95
CA LEU A 199 -13.24 2.85 10.15
C LEU A 199 -14.13 4.06 9.84
N ARG A 200 -15.02 3.95 8.85
CA ARG A 200 -16.01 5.00 8.54
C ARG A 200 -17.01 5.17 9.68
N ASP A 201 -17.46 4.06 10.28
CA ASP A 201 -18.34 4.08 11.46
C ASP A 201 -17.67 4.70 12.70
N GLU A 202 -16.34 4.56 12.82
CA GLU A 202 -15.54 5.25 13.84
C GLU A 202 -15.33 6.75 13.57
N GLY A 203 -15.78 7.26 12.41
CA GLY A 203 -15.69 8.66 12.02
C GLY A 203 -14.43 9.01 11.22
N LEU A 204 -13.67 8.03 10.75
CA LEU A 204 -12.55 8.28 9.84
C LEU A 204 -13.09 8.61 8.44
N ALA A 205 -12.61 9.71 7.86
CA ALA A 205 -12.98 10.13 6.52
C ALA A 205 -12.24 9.27 5.48
N VAL A 206 -12.81 8.10 5.18
CA VAL A 206 -12.33 7.16 4.15
C VAL A 206 -12.97 7.42 2.79
#